data_AF-A0A1W9X4C3-F1
#
_entry.id   AF-A0A1W9X4C3-F1
#
_cell.length_a   1.000
_cell.length_b   1.000
_cell.length_c   1.000
_cell.angle_alpha   90.00
_cell.angle_beta   90.00
_cell.angle_gamma   90.00
#
_symmetry.space_group_name_H-M   'P 1'
#
loop_
_entity.id
_entity.type
_entity.pdbx_description
1 polymer ?
#
loop_
_entity_poly.entity_id
_entity_poly.type
_entity_poly.pdbx_seq_one_letter_code
_entity_poly.pdbx_strand_id
1 'polypeptide(L)'
;MAEKINALLVFCEGPHDVAFCRLMFKYCFDINQISWKFSEYPAPFNQLFKTSMENHAAQDMSLDMAHKFFLPDRTLYNENRKLLVLLFNTGGKNKTDNPKTFLKDFLPLLKQSTVFPGDAKKIVNNCSYLFLYDRDHKAPSDVFSWCQNEFSQIGDDIFISEDFITDEGNNLAAGCMEKTVGVYVFSKSKSPGTLEDLLFPMFESARGELVSEVGKFIDSAFTWKTEQENAEKRIAEIARRKKAIITTMGQRNKPGSSMNVVVDQGKLISKTIFTQNNDVKLFVDFVASLAVLRTREFTN
;
A
#
# COMPACT_ATOMS: atom_id res chain seq x y z
N MET A 1 -14.32 -29.66 -2.54
CA MET A 1 -12.93 -29.22 -2.32
C MET A 1 -12.95 -27.69 -2.34
N ALA A 2 -12.37 -27.02 -1.35
CA ALA A 2 -12.41 -25.57 -1.27
C ALA A 2 -11.62 -24.95 -2.44
N GLU A 3 -12.12 -23.84 -2.99
CA GLU A 3 -11.43 -23.15 -4.07
C GLU A 3 -10.13 -22.50 -3.56
N LYS A 4 -9.02 -22.73 -4.27
CA LYS A 4 -7.75 -22.10 -3.97
C LYS A 4 -7.66 -20.70 -4.59
N ILE A 5 -7.24 -19.73 -3.79
CA ILE A 5 -6.95 -18.37 -4.26
C ILE A 5 -5.56 -17.93 -3.79
N ASN A 6 -5.01 -16.90 -4.44
CA ASN A 6 -3.80 -16.22 -3.98
C ASN A 6 -4.15 -14.95 -3.20
N ALA A 7 -3.27 -14.55 -2.28
CA ALA A 7 -3.39 -13.31 -1.53
C ALA A 7 -2.15 -12.42 -1.70
N LEU A 8 -2.35 -11.12 -1.77
CA LEU A 8 -1.30 -10.11 -1.69
C LEU A 8 -1.63 -9.15 -0.54
N LEU A 9 -0.78 -9.14 0.48
CA LEU A 9 -0.85 -8.15 1.55
C LEU A 9 0.03 -6.96 1.19
N VAL A 10 -0.53 -5.77 1.16
CA VAL A 10 0.20 -4.53 0.87
C VAL A 10 0.17 -3.64 2.11
N PHE A 11 1.33 -3.38 2.68
CA PHE A 11 1.49 -2.51 3.85
C PHE A 11 1.96 -1.14 3.38
N CYS A 12 1.06 -0.17 3.45
CA CYS A 12 1.29 1.21 3.08
C CYS A 12 1.52 2.08 4.32
N GLU A 13 2.39 3.08 4.24
CA GLU A 13 2.65 4.01 5.34
C GLU A 13 1.42 4.83 5.74
N GLY A 14 0.68 5.34 4.76
CA GLY A 14 -0.45 6.23 4.97
C GLY A 14 -1.69 5.92 4.13
N PRO A 15 -2.82 6.59 4.42
CA PRO A 15 -4.08 6.35 3.73
C PRO A 15 -4.09 6.83 2.26
N HIS A 16 -3.19 7.73 1.89
CA HIS A 16 -3.05 8.24 0.52
C HIS A 16 -2.30 7.25 -0.38
N ASP A 17 -1.34 6.52 0.18
CA ASP A 17 -0.69 5.39 -0.48
C ASP A 17 -1.71 4.27 -0.77
N VAL A 18 -2.57 3.94 0.20
CA VAL A 18 -3.67 2.98 0.00
C VAL A 18 -4.57 3.41 -1.16
N ALA A 19 -4.92 4.71 -1.24
CA ALA A 19 -5.71 5.25 -2.34
C ALA A 19 -5.00 5.11 -3.69
N PHE A 20 -3.69 5.42 -3.75
CA PHE A 20 -2.89 5.24 -4.95
C PHE A 20 -2.82 3.76 -5.38
N CYS A 21 -2.54 2.84 -4.47
CA CYS A 21 -2.51 1.40 -4.74
C CYS A 21 -3.86 0.90 -5.24
N ARG A 22 -4.97 1.36 -4.67
CA ARG A 22 -6.31 0.99 -5.15
C ARG A 22 -6.52 1.42 -6.61
N LEU A 23 -6.14 2.64 -6.97
CA LEU A 23 -6.21 3.10 -8.35
C LEU A 23 -5.32 2.28 -9.27
N MET A 24 -4.09 1.97 -8.84
CA MET A 24 -3.15 1.14 -9.60
C MET A 24 -3.74 -0.25 -9.88
N PHE A 25 -4.22 -0.96 -8.85
CA PHE A 25 -4.83 -2.28 -9.01
C PHE A 25 -6.08 -2.24 -9.90
N LYS A 26 -6.93 -1.21 -9.76
CA LYS A 26 -8.10 -1.04 -10.59
C LYS A 26 -7.75 -0.75 -12.05
N TYR A 27 -6.81 0.16 -12.30
CA TYR A 27 -6.53 0.65 -13.65
C TYR A 27 -5.61 -0.27 -14.43
N CYS A 28 -4.64 -0.89 -13.76
CA CYS A 28 -3.58 -1.67 -14.41
C CYS A 28 -3.86 -3.18 -14.36
N PHE A 29 -4.56 -3.68 -13.34
CA PHE A 29 -4.79 -5.13 -13.14
C PHE A 29 -6.26 -5.56 -13.23
N ASP A 30 -7.18 -4.60 -13.34
CA ASP A 30 -8.64 -4.83 -13.27
C ASP A 30 -9.07 -5.54 -11.96
N ILE A 31 -8.39 -5.23 -10.87
CA ILE A 31 -8.74 -5.74 -9.53
C ILE A 31 -9.55 -4.69 -8.82
N ASN A 32 -10.80 -5.03 -8.49
CA ASN A 32 -11.80 -4.08 -8.06
C ASN A 32 -12.08 -4.23 -6.56
N GLN A 33 -12.50 -3.12 -5.94
CA GLN A 33 -12.88 -3.12 -4.53
C GLN A 33 -14.12 -3.98 -4.29
N ILE A 34 -14.09 -4.74 -3.20
CA ILE A 34 -15.18 -5.57 -2.72
C ILE A 34 -15.55 -5.23 -1.27
N SER A 35 -16.76 -5.60 -0.86
CA SER A 35 -17.31 -5.34 0.48
C SER A 35 -17.81 -6.64 1.12
N TRP A 36 -16.92 -7.63 1.21
CA TRP A 36 -17.22 -8.90 1.86
C TRP A 36 -17.41 -8.74 3.38
N LYS A 37 -18.36 -9.49 3.92
CA LYS A 37 -18.47 -9.79 5.35
C LYS A 37 -17.34 -10.72 5.76
N PHE A 38 -16.97 -10.76 7.04
CA PHE A 38 -15.89 -11.63 7.52
C PHE A 38 -16.07 -13.11 7.16
N SER A 39 -17.30 -13.62 7.17
CA SER A 39 -17.62 -15.00 6.77
C SER A 39 -17.38 -15.31 5.28
N GLU A 40 -17.29 -14.28 4.43
CA GLU A 40 -17.10 -14.43 2.99
C GLU A 40 -15.62 -14.40 2.58
N TYR A 41 -14.72 -14.00 3.48
CA TYR A 41 -13.28 -14.06 3.24
C TYR A 41 -12.80 -15.51 3.15
N PRO A 42 -11.73 -15.78 2.38
CA PRO A 42 -11.10 -17.09 2.37
C PRO A 42 -10.43 -17.39 3.73
N ALA A 43 -10.22 -18.66 4.04
CA ALA A 43 -9.35 -19.04 5.14
C ALA A 43 -7.88 -18.66 4.82
N PRO A 44 -7.11 -18.13 5.79
CA PRO A 44 -7.46 -17.96 7.20
C PRO A 44 -8.09 -16.60 7.57
N PHE A 45 -8.27 -15.68 6.63
CA PHE A 45 -8.72 -14.30 6.93
C PHE A 45 -10.10 -14.24 7.59
N ASN A 46 -11.02 -15.12 7.20
CA ASN A 46 -12.34 -15.21 7.84
C ASN A 46 -12.26 -15.41 9.36
N GLN A 47 -11.42 -16.35 9.81
CA GLN A 47 -11.21 -16.65 11.22
C GLN A 47 -10.38 -15.56 11.88
N LEU A 48 -9.29 -15.14 11.25
CA LEU A 48 -8.41 -14.09 11.80
C LEU A 48 -9.19 -12.81 12.11
N PHE A 49 -10.02 -12.34 11.17
CA PHE A 49 -10.82 -11.13 11.36
C PHE A 49 -11.92 -11.31 12.39
N LYS A 50 -12.56 -12.48 12.43
CA LYS A 50 -13.58 -12.80 13.42
C LYS A 50 -13.00 -12.83 14.84
N THR A 51 -11.93 -13.60 15.06
CA THR A 51 -11.27 -13.72 16.36
C THR A 51 -10.79 -12.36 16.86
N SER A 52 -10.20 -11.55 15.99
CA SER A 52 -9.70 -10.25 16.42
C SER A 52 -10.83 -9.26 16.73
N MET A 53 -12.01 -9.38 16.13
CA MET A 53 -13.21 -8.64 16.53
C MET A 53 -13.78 -9.12 17.88
N GLU A 54 -13.85 -10.43 18.08
CA GLU A 54 -14.38 -11.03 19.32
C GLU A 54 -13.51 -10.67 20.54
N ASN A 55 -12.18 -10.76 20.39
CA ASN A 55 -11.22 -10.33 21.42
C ASN A 55 -11.39 -8.85 21.79
N HIS A 56 -11.66 -8.00 20.80
CA HIS A 56 -11.88 -6.57 21.02
C HIS A 56 -13.24 -6.28 21.68
N ALA A 57 -14.31 -6.99 21.29
CA ALA A 57 -15.62 -6.84 21.92
C ALA A 57 -15.61 -7.23 23.40
N ALA A 58 -14.77 -8.22 23.76
CA ALA A 58 -14.58 -8.67 25.14
C ALA A 58 -13.74 -7.70 26.00
N GLN A 59 -13.00 -6.76 25.40
CA GLN A 59 -12.10 -5.83 26.11
C GLN A 59 -12.80 -4.56 26.65
N ASP A 60 -14.13 -4.45 26.52
CA ASP A 60 -14.99 -3.45 27.18
C ASP A 60 -14.37 -2.03 27.23
N MET A 61 -14.09 -1.46 26.05
CA MET A 61 -13.28 -0.23 25.97
C MET A 61 -14.12 1.04 26.07
N SER A 62 -13.69 1.93 26.96
CA SER A 62 -13.92 3.38 26.85
C SER A 62 -13.53 3.87 25.45
N LEU A 63 -14.33 4.76 24.85
CA LEU A 63 -14.16 5.30 23.50
C LEU A 63 -12.73 5.79 23.14
N ASP A 64 -11.93 6.17 24.14
CA ASP A 64 -10.57 6.72 23.98
C ASP A 64 -9.43 5.68 23.89
N MET A 65 -9.65 4.43 24.33
CA MET A 65 -8.60 3.39 24.41
C MET A 65 -8.68 2.34 23.29
N ALA A 66 -9.62 2.49 22.35
CA ALA A 66 -9.73 1.61 21.19
C ALA A 66 -8.48 1.74 20.31
N HIS A 67 -7.44 0.96 20.61
CA HIS A 67 -6.42 0.58 19.63
C HIS A 67 -7.18 0.01 18.43
N LYS A 68 -7.35 0.83 17.40
CA LYS A 68 -8.07 0.44 16.18
C LYS A 68 -7.56 -0.92 15.74
N PHE A 69 -8.46 -1.89 15.72
CA PHE A 69 -8.23 -3.19 15.14
C PHE A 69 -7.50 -3.04 13.80
N PHE A 70 -6.35 -3.69 13.64
CA PHE A 70 -5.54 -3.57 12.43
C PHE A 70 -6.14 -4.41 11.30
N LEU A 71 -7.11 -3.80 10.62
CA LEU A 71 -7.77 -4.34 9.42
C LEU A 71 -7.21 -3.70 8.15
N PRO A 72 -7.41 -4.35 6.99
CA PRO A 72 -7.17 -3.68 5.72
C PRO A 72 -8.12 -2.49 5.56
N ASP A 73 -7.56 -1.34 5.17
CA ASP A 73 -8.31 -0.15 4.78
C ASP A 73 -9.15 -0.43 3.51
N ARG A 74 -8.63 -1.29 2.62
CA ARG A 74 -9.31 -1.70 1.39
C ARG A 74 -9.07 -3.16 1.07
N THR A 75 -10.13 -3.83 0.63
CA THR A 75 -10.10 -5.20 0.11
C THR A 75 -10.44 -5.16 -1.37
N LEU A 76 -9.55 -5.70 -2.21
CA LEU A 76 -9.73 -5.79 -3.65
C LEU A 76 -9.70 -7.25 -4.09
N TYR A 77 -10.46 -7.58 -5.13
CA TYR A 77 -10.51 -8.94 -5.61
C TYR A 77 -10.81 -9.00 -7.11
N ASN A 78 -10.27 -10.02 -7.77
CA ASN A 78 -10.57 -10.36 -9.14
C ASN A 78 -10.79 -11.88 -9.24
N GLU A 79 -12.01 -12.28 -9.60
CA GLU A 79 -12.41 -13.69 -9.68
C GLU A 79 -11.63 -14.44 -10.77
N ASN A 80 -11.42 -13.83 -11.94
CA ASN A 80 -10.69 -14.45 -13.05
C ASN A 80 -9.22 -14.72 -12.70
N ARG A 81 -8.60 -13.81 -11.93
CA ARG A 81 -7.22 -13.93 -11.46
C ARG A 81 -7.10 -14.75 -10.16
N LYS A 82 -8.23 -15.06 -9.50
CA LYS A 82 -8.29 -15.65 -8.16
C LYS A 82 -7.35 -14.96 -7.17
N LEU A 83 -7.31 -13.63 -7.21
CA LEU A 83 -6.38 -12.82 -6.45
C LEU A 83 -7.12 -11.88 -5.51
N LEU A 84 -6.89 -12.08 -4.22
CA LEU A 84 -7.29 -11.18 -3.14
C LEU A 84 -6.13 -10.23 -2.82
N VAL A 85 -6.40 -8.93 -2.81
CA VAL A 85 -5.44 -7.91 -2.38
C VAL A 85 -5.98 -7.21 -1.15
N LEU A 86 -5.20 -7.19 -0.07
CA LEU A 86 -5.53 -6.51 1.17
C LEU A 86 -4.57 -5.33 1.34
N LEU A 87 -5.10 -4.11 1.32
CA LEU A 87 -4.33 -2.88 1.48
C LEU A 87 -4.45 -2.39 2.93
N PHE A 88 -3.34 -2.36 3.65
CA PHE A 88 -3.25 -1.91 5.04
C PHE A 88 -2.61 -0.54 5.11
N ASN A 89 -3.07 0.27 6.05
CA ASN A 89 -2.45 1.54 6.43
C ASN A 89 -1.78 1.37 7.80
N THR A 90 -0.45 1.42 7.85
CA THR A 90 0.30 1.23 9.09
C THR A 90 0.21 2.43 10.04
N GLY A 91 -0.14 3.61 9.52
CA GLY A 91 -0.30 4.84 10.29
C GLY A 91 1.02 5.57 10.58
N GLY A 92 2.02 5.38 9.71
CA GLY A 92 3.32 6.04 9.73
C GLY A 92 4.51 5.07 9.64
N LYS A 93 5.64 5.56 9.12
CA LYS A 93 6.88 4.79 8.86
C LYS A 93 7.38 3.96 10.04
N ASN A 94 7.24 4.49 11.25
CA ASN A 94 7.76 3.86 12.48
C ASN A 94 6.73 2.97 13.18
N LYS A 95 5.53 2.77 12.61
CA LYS A 95 4.47 1.93 13.21
C LYS A 95 4.48 0.53 12.63
N THR A 96 5.52 -0.22 12.94
CA THR A 96 5.75 -1.59 12.45
C THR A 96 5.09 -2.64 13.33
N ASP A 97 4.78 -2.31 14.59
CA ASP A 97 4.10 -3.21 15.54
C ASP A 97 2.77 -3.75 15.03
N ASN A 98 2.00 -2.91 14.34
CA ASN A 98 0.71 -3.28 13.77
C ASN A 98 0.85 -4.38 12.69
N PRO A 99 1.62 -4.18 11.59
CA PRO A 99 1.96 -5.25 10.66
C PRO A 99 2.56 -6.48 11.32
N LYS A 100 3.49 -6.32 12.27
CA LYS A 100 4.15 -7.45 12.95
C LYS A 100 3.18 -8.30 13.75
N THR A 101 2.32 -7.67 14.53
CA THR A 101 1.29 -8.35 15.34
C THR A 101 0.32 -9.10 14.43
N PHE A 102 -0.13 -8.45 13.35
CA PHE A 102 -0.99 -9.10 12.37
C PHE A 102 -0.32 -10.32 11.72
N LEU A 103 0.94 -10.17 11.26
CA LEU A 103 1.67 -11.28 10.64
C LEU A 103 1.94 -12.41 11.63
N LYS A 104 2.19 -12.10 12.91
CA LYS A 104 2.37 -13.09 13.97
C LYS A 104 1.15 -14.01 14.12
N ASP A 105 -0.04 -13.45 14.01
CA ASP A 105 -1.29 -14.23 14.09
C ASP A 105 -1.64 -14.89 12.76
N PHE A 106 -1.36 -14.22 11.64
CA PHE A 106 -1.70 -14.68 10.30
C PHE A 106 -0.83 -15.86 9.82
N LEU A 107 0.49 -15.81 9.98
CA LEU A 107 1.42 -16.79 9.41
C LEU A 107 1.17 -18.22 9.91
N PRO A 108 0.92 -18.48 11.22
CA PRO A 108 0.56 -19.80 11.70
C PRO A 108 -0.75 -20.32 11.11
N LEU A 109 -1.76 -19.45 11.02
CA LEU A 109 -3.07 -19.81 10.46
C LEU A 109 -3.00 -20.09 8.95
N LEU A 110 -2.15 -19.36 8.22
CA LEU A 110 -1.92 -19.62 6.80
C LEU A 110 -1.36 -21.03 6.58
N LYS A 111 -0.34 -21.43 7.37
CA LYS A 111 0.24 -22.79 7.35
C LYS A 111 -0.85 -23.86 7.61
N GLN A 112 -1.73 -23.62 8.60
CA GLN A 112 -2.80 -24.56 8.98
C GLN A 112 -3.97 -24.61 7.98
N SER A 113 -4.29 -23.50 7.32
CA SER A 113 -5.48 -23.37 6.45
C SER A 113 -5.47 -24.32 5.24
N THR A 114 -4.30 -24.79 4.82
CA THR A 114 -4.15 -25.76 3.73
C THR A 114 -4.49 -27.20 4.17
N VAL A 115 -4.39 -27.49 5.47
CA VAL A 115 -4.64 -28.81 6.06
C VAL A 115 -6.02 -28.87 6.72
N PHE A 116 -6.44 -27.79 7.39
CA PHE A 116 -7.70 -27.71 8.13
C PHE A 116 -8.47 -26.44 7.73
N PRO A 117 -9.12 -26.43 6.55
CA PRO A 117 -9.83 -25.24 6.07
C PRO A 117 -11.17 -24.96 6.78
N GLY A 118 -11.61 -25.87 7.66
CA GLY A 118 -12.95 -25.84 8.24
C GLY A 118 -14.04 -25.83 7.16
N ASP A 119 -15.05 -24.99 7.33
CA ASP A 119 -16.17 -24.82 6.38
C ASP A 119 -15.89 -23.76 5.29
N ALA A 120 -14.62 -23.32 5.14
CA ALA A 120 -14.29 -22.26 4.20
C ALA A 120 -14.50 -22.70 2.74
N LYS A 121 -15.26 -21.90 1.99
CA LYS A 121 -15.48 -22.13 0.55
C LYS A 121 -14.24 -21.82 -0.28
N LYS A 122 -13.41 -20.88 0.18
CA LYS A 122 -12.17 -20.43 -0.46
C LYS A 122 -11.01 -20.52 0.55
N ILE A 123 -9.84 -20.91 0.08
CA ILE A 123 -8.61 -21.03 0.89
C ILE A 123 -7.47 -20.28 0.22
N VAL A 124 -6.68 -19.55 1.01
CA VAL A 124 -5.47 -18.90 0.52
C VAL A 124 -4.38 -19.96 0.41
N ASN A 125 -3.94 -20.24 -0.82
CA ASN A 125 -2.89 -21.22 -1.09
C ASN A 125 -1.50 -20.58 -1.10
N ASN A 126 -1.38 -19.37 -1.65
CA ASN A 126 -0.12 -18.61 -1.66
C ASN A 126 -0.38 -17.18 -1.17
N CYS A 127 0.58 -16.61 -0.46
CA CYS A 127 0.53 -15.23 -0.01
C CYS A 127 1.85 -14.52 -0.30
N SER A 128 1.76 -13.37 -0.97
CA SER A 128 2.88 -12.44 -1.14
C SER A 128 2.67 -11.20 -0.27
N TYR A 129 3.77 -10.52 0.04
CA TYR A 129 3.80 -9.36 0.93
C TYR A 129 4.54 -8.23 0.22
N LEU A 130 3.95 -7.05 0.22
CA LEU A 130 4.52 -5.85 -0.38
C LEU A 130 4.55 -4.72 0.63
N PHE A 131 5.74 -4.22 0.93
CA PHE A 131 5.94 -3.07 1.80
C PHE A 131 6.23 -1.81 0.98
N LEU A 132 5.50 -0.74 1.25
CA LEU A 132 5.59 0.52 0.50
C LEU A 132 6.00 1.65 1.44
N TYR A 133 7.06 2.35 1.07
CA TYR A 133 7.62 3.45 1.87
C TYR A 133 8.02 4.63 0.99
N ASP A 134 7.94 5.83 1.54
CA ASP A 134 8.59 6.99 0.94
C ASP A 134 10.11 6.89 1.08
N ARG A 135 10.82 7.30 0.03
CA ARG A 135 12.29 7.41 0.04
C ARG A 135 12.75 8.43 1.07
N ASP A 136 11.99 9.51 1.20
CA ASP A 136 12.40 10.73 1.88
C ASP A 136 13.78 11.16 1.39
N HIS A 137 14.74 11.26 2.30
CA HIS A 137 16.13 11.65 2.08
C HIS A 137 17.10 10.46 1.97
N LYS A 138 16.64 9.22 2.16
CA LYS A 138 17.49 8.02 2.26
C LYS A 138 17.85 7.43 0.88
N ALA A 139 18.86 6.57 0.82
CA ALA A 139 19.03 5.72 -0.36
C ALA A 139 17.97 4.60 -0.35
N PRO A 140 17.48 4.13 -1.51
CA PRO A 140 16.54 3.00 -1.57
C PRO A 140 17.08 1.76 -0.83
N SER A 141 18.38 1.48 -0.96
CA SER A 141 19.06 0.39 -0.24
C SER A 141 18.91 0.48 1.27
N ASP A 142 18.96 1.68 1.85
CA ASP A 142 18.81 1.87 3.30
C ASP A 142 17.39 1.51 3.76
N VAL A 143 16.39 1.80 2.92
CA VAL A 143 15.00 1.43 3.20
C VAL A 143 14.81 -0.08 3.09
N PHE A 144 15.45 -0.73 2.10
CA PHE A 144 15.40 -2.18 1.95
C PHE A 144 16.04 -2.88 3.15
N SER A 145 17.25 -2.48 3.56
CA SER A 145 17.94 -3.03 4.72
C SER A 145 17.18 -2.79 6.02
N TRP A 146 16.60 -1.60 6.20
CA TRP A 146 15.74 -1.34 7.36
C TRP A 146 14.51 -2.27 7.36
N CYS A 147 13.81 -2.39 6.23
CA CYS A 147 12.64 -3.28 6.11
C CYS A 147 13.01 -4.74 6.41
N GLN A 148 14.15 -5.21 5.91
CA GLN A 148 14.65 -6.55 6.19
C GLN A 148 14.92 -6.75 7.68
N ASN A 149 15.67 -5.84 8.31
CA ASN A 149 15.98 -5.95 9.74
C ASN A 149 14.70 -5.93 10.57
N GLU A 150 13.79 -5.02 10.24
CA GLU A 150 12.54 -4.83 10.95
C GLU A 150 11.65 -6.07 10.86
N PHE A 151 11.50 -6.67 9.68
CA PHE A 151 10.60 -7.80 9.44
C PHE A 151 11.31 -9.16 9.35
N SER A 152 12.60 -9.25 9.71
CA SER A 152 13.36 -10.51 9.71
C SER A 152 12.71 -11.59 10.57
N GLN A 153 12.20 -11.19 11.74
CA GLN A 153 11.55 -12.07 12.70
C GLN A 153 10.13 -11.58 13.03
N ILE A 154 9.18 -12.51 13.02
CA ILE A 154 7.77 -12.27 13.36
C ILE A 154 7.33 -13.28 14.41
N GLY A 155 7.17 -12.81 15.65
CA GLY A 155 6.99 -13.72 16.79
C GLY A 155 8.24 -14.59 16.97
N ASP A 156 8.04 -15.89 17.01
CA ASP A 156 9.12 -16.88 17.15
C ASP A 156 9.62 -17.41 15.79
N ASP A 157 8.98 -17.01 14.69
CA ASP A 157 9.31 -17.46 13.34
C ASP A 157 10.27 -16.48 12.64
N ILE A 158 11.25 -17.02 11.92
CA ILE A 158 12.03 -16.29 10.92
C ILE A 158 11.11 -16.06 9.72
N PHE A 159 10.80 -14.80 9.42
CA PHE A 159 9.92 -14.42 8.32
C PHE A 159 10.70 -14.07 7.06
N ILE A 160 11.73 -13.22 7.17
CA ILE A 160 12.63 -12.87 6.06
C ILE A 160 14.00 -13.46 6.38
N SER A 161 14.38 -14.51 5.64
CA SER A 161 15.64 -15.24 5.83
C SER A 161 16.72 -14.90 4.80
N GLU A 162 16.37 -14.16 3.75
CA GLU A 162 17.24 -13.83 2.63
C GLU A 162 17.37 -12.32 2.48
N ASP A 163 18.51 -11.86 1.98
CA ASP A 163 18.73 -10.46 1.66
C ASP A 163 17.82 -10.01 0.51
N PHE A 164 17.36 -8.76 0.58
CA PHE A 164 16.67 -8.13 -0.54
C PHE A 164 17.61 -7.97 -1.73
N ILE A 165 17.20 -8.51 -2.88
CA ILE A 165 17.89 -8.33 -4.16
C ILE A 165 17.18 -7.21 -4.92
N THR A 166 17.94 -6.17 -5.28
CA THR A 166 17.42 -5.05 -6.07
C THR A 166 16.93 -5.53 -7.43
N ASP A 167 15.79 -5.02 -7.87
CA ASP A 167 15.18 -5.40 -9.15
C ASP A 167 15.99 -4.86 -10.33
N GLU A 168 16.25 -5.72 -11.33
CA GLU A 168 17.03 -5.34 -12.50
C GLU A 168 16.31 -4.26 -13.31
N GLY A 169 16.97 -3.13 -13.54
CA GLY A 169 16.37 -1.98 -14.21
C GLY A 169 15.45 -1.11 -13.34
N ASN A 170 15.22 -1.48 -12.07
CA ASN A 170 14.39 -0.72 -11.14
C ASN A 170 15.01 -0.64 -9.74
N ASN A 171 15.87 0.37 -9.54
CA ASN A 171 16.55 0.60 -8.27
C ASN A 171 15.66 1.11 -7.12
N LEU A 172 14.35 1.25 -7.35
CA LEU A 172 13.35 1.61 -6.34
C LEU A 172 12.65 0.39 -5.76
N ALA A 173 12.94 -0.80 -6.28
CA ALA A 173 12.30 -2.03 -5.88
C ALA A 173 13.33 -3.10 -5.52
N ALA A 174 12.98 -3.94 -4.55
CA ALA A 174 13.74 -5.13 -4.23
C ALA A 174 12.81 -6.26 -3.77
N GLY A 175 13.23 -7.50 -3.97
CA GLY A 175 12.50 -8.67 -3.50
C GLY A 175 13.43 -9.76 -2.98
N CYS A 176 12.88 -10.64 -2.15
CA CYS A 176 13.57 -11.83 -1.63
C CYS A 176 12.59 -13.03 -1.64
N MET A 177 13.08 -14.24 -1.34
CA MET A 177 12.26 -15.45 -1.26
C MET A 177 11.45 -15.67 -2.54
N GLU A 178 12.14 -15.67 -3.67
CA GLU A 178 11.56 -15.75 -5.01
C GLU A 178 10.49 -14.66 -5.30
N LYS A 179 10.68 -13.44 -4.76
CA LYS A 179 9.73 -12.32 -4.82
C LYS A 179 8.38 -12.63 -4.17
N THR A 180 8.39 -13.44 -3.12
CA THR A 180 7.24 -13.60 -2.22
C THR A 180 7.11 -12.38 -1.29
N VAL A 181 8.25 -11.80 -0.90
CA VAL A 181 8.31 -10.54 -0.14
C VAL A 181 8.97 -9.49 -1.02
N GLY A 182 8.30 -8.35 -1.19
CA GLY A 182 8.78 -7.22 -1.96
C GLY A 182 8.75 -5.93 -1.15
N VAL A 183 9.67 -5.03 -1.47
CA VAL A 183 9.69 -3.65 -0.96
C VAL A 183 9.79 -2.70 -2.15
N TYR A 184 8.98 -1.65 -2.13
CA TYR A 184 9.03 -0.59 -3.13
C TYR A 184 9.10 0.78 -2.46
N VAL A 185 9.97 1.63 -3.00
CA VAL A 185 10.26 2.96 -2.48
C VAL A 185 9.70 4.02 -3.43
N PHE A 186 8.73 4.81 -2.96
CA PHE A 186 8.18 5.92 -3.74
C PHE A 186 9.20 7.03 -3.91
N SER A 187 9.53 7.31 -5.17
CA SER A 187 10.59 8.23 -5.57
C SER A 187 10.54 8.44 -7.08
N LYS A 188 11.08 9.56 -7.58
CA LYS A 188 11.53 9.61 -8.99
C LYS A 188 12.89 8.92 -9.12
N SER A 189 13.16 8.29 -10.26
CA SER A 189 14.48 7.70 -10.53
C SER A 189 15.56 8.79 -10.38
N LYS A 190 16.41 8.66 -9.34
CA LYS A 190 17.50 9.59 -8.95
C LYS A 190 17.14 10.83 -8.11
N SER A 191 15.89 11.05 -7.72
CA SER A 191 15.54 12.14 -6.79
C SER A 191 15.18 11.58 -5.42
N PRO A 192 15.54 12.20 -4.29
CA PRO A 192 14.78 12.02 -3.06
C PRO A 192 13.28 12.25 -3.32
N GLY A 193 12.39 11.64 -2.55
CA GLY A 193 10.97 11.83 -2.83
C GLY A 193 9.99 11.01 -2.02
N THR A 194 8.73 11.27 -2.33
CA THR A 194 7.51 10.78 -1.71
C THR A 194 6.53 10.34 -2.79
N LEU A 195 5.42 9.71 -2.43
CA LEU A 195 4.32 9.45 -3.35
C LEU A 195 3.83 10.73 -4.07
N GLU A 196 3.89 11.90 -3.43
CA GLU A 196 3.52 13.16 -4.06
C GLU A 196 4.35 13.48 -5.29
N ASP A 197 5.60 13.03 -5.36
CA ASP A 197 6.46 13.23 -6.53
C ASP A 197 5.97 12.45 -7.76
N LEU A 198 5.24 11.34 -7.55
CA LEU A 198 4.60 10.56 -8.59
C LEU A 198 3.22 11.13 -8.93
N LEU A 199 2.45 11.53 -7.92
CA LEU A 199 1.10 12.06 -8.10
C LEU A 199 1.10 13.44 -8.77
N PHE A 200 1.94 14.36 -8.33
CA PHE A 200 1.88 15.76 -8.74
C PHE A 200 2.02 15.95 -10.28
N PRO A 201 2.97 15.29 -10.99
CA PRO A 201 3.04 15.35 -12.45
C PRO A 201 1.78 14.83 -13.17
N MET A 202 1.07 13.88 -12.57
CA MET A 202 -0.21 13.40 -13.13
C MET A 202 -1.31 14.45 -12.99
N PHE A 203 -1.33 15.19 -11.88
CA PHE A 203 -2.24 16.34 -11.71
C PHE A 203 -1.89 17.48 -12.65
N GLU A 204 -0.61 17.80 -12.83
CA GLU A 204 -0.15 18.79 -13.82
C GLU A 204 -0.57 18.39 -15.24
N SER A 205 -0.39 17.13 -15.62
CA SER A 205 -0.80 16.63 -16.93
C SER A 205 -2.32 16.66 -17.13
N ALA A 206 -3.10 16.42 -16.07
CA ALA A 206 -4.56 16.40 -16.16
C ALA A 206 -5.19 17.80 -16.12
N ARG A 207 -4.61 18.71 -15.33
CA ARG A 207 -5.23 19.96 -14.88
C ARG A 207 -4.18 21.07 -14.65
N GLY A 208 -3.22 21.24 -15.56
CA GLY A 208 -2.08 22.15 -15.37
C GLY A 208 -2.44 23.59 -14.98
N GLU A 209 -3.47 24.18 -15.60
CA GLU A 209 -3.96 25.52 -15.24
C GLU A 209 -4.45 25.59 -13.79
N LEU A 210 -5.28 24.64 -13.37
CA LEU A 210 -5.78 24.55 -12.00
C LEU A 210 -4.65 24.32 -10.99
N VAL A 211 -3.67 23.48 -11.32
CA VAL A 211 -2.49 23.28 -10.46
C VAL A 211 -1.73 24.59 -10.27
N SER A 212 -1.55 25.37 -11.34
CA SER A 212 -0.88 26.68 -11.30
C SER A 212 -1.64 27.69 -10.46
N GLU A 213 -2.96 27.81 -10.65
CA GLU A 213 -3.81 28.74 -9.90
C GLU A 213 -3.86 28.40 -8.41
N VAL A 214 -4.10 27.13 -8.09
CA VAL A 214 -4.12 26.65 -6.70
C VAL A 214 -2.74 26.80 -6.06
N GLY A 215 -1.67 26.51 -6.81
CA GLY A 215 -0.30 26.71 -6.36
C GLY A 215 -0.04 28.16 -5.94
N LYS A 216 -0.43 29.13 -6.78
CA LYS A 216 -0.30 30.57 -6.45
C LYS A 216 -1.09 30.95 -5.19
N PHE A 217 -2.30 30.43 -5.04
CA PHE A 217 -3.11 30.67 -3.85
C PHE A 217 -2.46 30.09 -2.58
N ILE A 218 -1.97 28.86 -2.64
CA ILE A 218 -1.32 28.19 -1.51
C ILE A 218 0.01 28.88 -1.14
N ASP A 219 0.75 29.36 -2.13
CA ASP A 219 2.01 30.08 -1.92
C ASP A 219 1.81 31.49 -1.38
N SER A 220 0.70 32.14 -1.69
CA SER A 220 0.37 33.45 -1.12
C SER A 220 -0.19 33.36 0.30
N ALA A 221 -0.86 32.24 0.63
CA ALA A 221 -1.44 32.02 1.94
C ALA A 221 -0.43 31.53 3.00
N PHE A 222 0.67 30.89 2.60
CA PHE A 222 1.62 30.26 3.53
C PHE A 222 3.07 30.49 3.12
N THR A 223 3.96 30.57 4.12
CA THR A 223 5.41 30.60 3.88
C THR A 223 5.97 29.18 3.86
N TRP A 224 6.60 28.81 2.75
CA TRP A 224 7.18 27.48 2.55
C TRP A 224 8.70 27.54 2.67
N LYS A 225 9.29 26.71 3.53
CA LYS A 225 10.75 26.64 3.69
C LYS A 225 11.36 25.55 2.81
N THR A 226 11.23 25.68 1.49
CA THR A 226 11.64 24.66 0.51
C THR A 226 13.13 24.69 0.12
N GLU A 227 13.91 25.63 0.66
CA GLU A 227 15.33 25.81 0.34
C GLU A 227 16.25 25.59 1.56
N GLN A 228 15.75 24.88 2.58
CA GLN A 228 16.54 24.59 3.79
C GLN A 228 17.75 23.69 3.49
N GLU A 229 18.85 23.89 4.21
CA GLU A 229 20.08 23.06 4.07
C GLU A 229 19.81 21.59 4.40
N ASN A 230 19.08 21.32 5.49
CA ASN A 230 18.73 19.98 5.91
C ASN A 230 17.79 19.33 4.88
N ALA A 231 18.28 18.28 4.21
CA ALA A 231 17.58 17.62 3.11
C ALA A 231 16.24 17.00 3.52
N GLU A 232 16.18 16.37 4.69
CA GLU A 232 14.95 15.77 5.24
C GLU A 232 13.85 16.81 5.43
N LYS A 233 14.17 17.91 6.12
CA LYS A 233 13.22 19.02 6.34
C LYS A 233 12.77 19.64 5.03
N ARG A 234 13.69 19.80 4.07
CA ARG A 234 13.39 20.33 2.73
C ARG A 234 12.41 19.45 1.97
N ILE A 235 12.65 18.14 1.92
CA ILE A 235 11.80 17.18 1.21
C ILE A 235 10.41 17.12 1.86
N ALA A 236 10.35 17.06 3.20
CA ALA A 236 9.09 17.07 3.93
C ALA A 236 8.27 18.34 3.65
N GLU A 237 8.91 19.50 3.56
CA GLU A 237 8.24 20.76 3.26
C GLU A 237 7.70 20.81 1.82
N ILE A 238 8.48 20.35 0.84
CA ILE A 238 8.04 20.24 -0.56
C ILE A 238 6.84 19.29 -0.66
N ALA A 239 6.89 18.14 0.02
CA ALA A 239 5.79 17.19 0.06
C ALA A 239 4.53 17.81 0.67
N ARG A 240 4.65 18.52 1.81
CA ARG A 240 3.52 19.25 2.43
C ARG A 240 2.88 20.26 1.48
N ARG A 241 3.69 21.03 0.75
CA ARG A 241 3.20 21.97 -0.26
C ARG A 241 2.40 21.26 -1.35
N LYS A 242 2.93 20.16 -1.90
CA LYS A 242 2.22 19.34 -2.90
C LYS A 242 0.91 18.76 -2.35
N LYS A 243 0.91 18.26 -1.11
CA LYS A 243 -0.29 17.77 -0.41
C LYS A 243 -1.35 18.87 -0.30
N ALA A 244 -0.95 20.08 0.08
CA ALA A 244 -1.86 21.22 0.19
C ALA A 244 -2.50 21.58 -1.15
N ILE A 245 -1.71 21.62 -2.23
CA ILE A 245 -2.21 21.88 -3.59
C ILE A 245 -3.20 20.79 -4.02
N ILE A 246 -2.80 19.52 -3.96
CA ILE A 246 -3.66 18.39 -4.39
C ILE A 246 -4.97 18.38 -3.58
N THR A 247 -4.90 18.55 -2.27
CA THR A 247 -6.08 18.58 -1.40
C THR A 247 -7.02 19.70 -1.78
N THR A 248 -6.47 20.90 -2.04
CA THR A 248 -7.26 22.09 -2.40
C THR A 248 -7.96 21.92 -3.75
N MET A 249 -7.27 21.37 -4.75
CA MET A 249 -7.87 21.07 -6.06
C MET A 249 -9.08 20.15 -5.95
N GLY A 250 -9.06 19.22 -5.00
CA GLY A 250 -10.13 18.25 -4.77
C GLY A 250 -11.38 18.80 -4.10
N GLN A 251 -11.32 19.97 -3.46
CA GLN A 251 -12.39 20.45 -2.58
C GLN A 251 -13.70 20.72 -3.31
N ARG A 252 -13.68 21.03 -4.62
CA ARG A 252 -14.92 21.13 -5.41
C ARG A 252 -15.67 19.80 -5.51
N ASN A 253 -14.95 18.70 -5.71
CA ASN A 253 -15.54 17.38 -5.95
C ASN A 253 -15.76 16.61 -4.65
N LYS A 254 -14.94 16.88 -3.64
CA LYS A 254 -14.93 16.23 -2.33
C LYS A 254 -14.72 17.29 -1.23
N PRO A 255 -15.73 18.13 -0.94
CA PRO A 255 -15.62 19.17 0.08
C PRO A 255 -15.29 18.60 1.45
N GLY A 256 -14.39 19.27 2.20
CA GLY A 256 -13.98 18.88 3.55
C GLY A 256 -13.21 17.56 3.62
N SER A 257 -12.88 16.97 2.47
CA SER A 257 -12.24 15.66 2.41
C SER A 257 -10.72 15.77 2.38
N SER A 258 -10.06 14.77 2.95
CA SER A 258 -8.61 14.62 2.97
C SER A 258 -8.04 14.20 1.61
N MET A 259 -6.72 14.34 1.44
CA MET A 259 -6.01 14.02 0.20
C MET A 259 -6.28 12.60 -0.32
N ASN A 260 -6.32 11.60 0.55
CA ASN A 260 -6.60 10.22 0.13
C ASN A 260 -7.96 10.10 -0.56
N VAL A 261 -9.00 10.78 -0.07
CA VAL A 261 -10.33 10.78 -0.72
C VAL A 261 -10.29 11.53 -2.05
N VAL A 262 -9.52 12.62 -2.13
CA VAL A 262 -9.34 13.39 -3.38
C VAL A 262 -8.65 12.55 -4.44
N VAL A 263 -7.55 11.88 -4.12
CA VAL A 263 -6.86 10.95 -5.02
C VAL A 263 -7.82 9.85 -5.45
N ASP A 264 -8.51 9.25 -4.48
CA ASP A 264 -9.29 8.03 -4.70
C ASP A 264 -10.59 8.24 -5.48
N GLN A 265 -11.29 9.34 -5.18
CA GLN A 265 -12.68 9.56 -5.60
C GLN A 265 -12.89 10.93 -6.26
N GLY A 266 -11.88 11.81 -6.24
CA GLY A 266 -11.97 13.14 -6.84
C GLY A 266 -12.03 13.10 -8.36
N LYS A 267 -11.71 11.96 -9.00
CA LYS A 267 -11.71 11.76 -10.46
C LYS A 267 -10.90 12.82 -11.21
N LEU A 268 -9.84 13.32 -10.58
CA LEU A 268 -8.97 14.37 -11.14
C LEU A 268 -7.88 13.79 -12.05
N ILE A 269 -7.50 12.53 -11.86
CA ILE A 269 -6.59 11.79 -12.73
C ILE A 269 -7.41 10.75 -13.50
N SER A 270 -7.28 10.71 -14.83
CA SER A 270 -7.93 9.70 -15.67
C SER A 270 -7.11 8.39 -15.69
N LYS A 271 -7.77 7.27 -16.03
CA LYS A 271 -7.08 5.98 -16.24
C LYS A 271 -5.93 6.12 -17.23
N THR A 272 -6.14 6.82 -18.35
CA THR A 272 -5.12 7.04 -19.39
C THR A 272 -3.87 7.71 -18.82
N ILE A 273 -4.02 8.85 -18.14
CA ILE A 273 -2.90 9.60 -17.55
C ILE A 273 -2.16 8.73 -16.55
N PHE A 274 -2.90 8.01 -15.69
CA PHE A 274 -2.32 7.13 -14.69
C PHE A 274 -1.46 6.02 -15.34
N THR A 275 -2.02 5.31 -16.31
CA THR A 275 -1.34 4.18 -16.98
C THR A 275 -0.18 4.59 -17.90
N GLN A 276 -0.16 5.85 -18.36
CA GLN A 276 0.90 6.35 -19.24
C GLN A 276 2.12 6.89 -18.47
N ASN A 277 1.96 7.20 -17.17
CA ASN A 277 3.04 7.69 -16.33
C ASN A 277 4.14 6.62 -16.16
N ASN A 278 5.40 6.99 -16.43
CA ASN A 278 6.53 6.05 -16.41
C ASN A 278 6.88 5.56 -15.00
N ASP A 279 6.78 6.42 -13.98
CA ASP A 279 7.04 6.02 -12.60
C ASP A 279 5.97 5.01 -12.11
N VAL A 280 4.71 5.21 -12.51
CA VAL A 280 3.63 4.24 -12.27
C VAL A 280 3.91 2.92 -12.98
N LYS A 281 4.38 2.94 -14.24
CA LYS A 281 4.73 1.71 -14.97
C LYS A 281 5.82 0.92 -14.25
N LEU A 282 6.88 1.57 -13.77
CA LEU A 282 7.93 0.91 -12.99
C LEU A 282 7.37 0.21 -11.74
N PHE A 283 6.44 0.87 -11.04
CA PHE A 283 5.76 0.25 -9.90
C PHE A 283 4.87 -0.94 -10.33
N VAL A 284 4.08 -0.78 -11.39
CA VAL A 284 3.20 -1.82 -11.93
C VAL A 284 3.99 -3.04 -12.39
N ASP A 285 5.09 -2.84 -13.09
CA ASP A 285 5.96 -3.92 -13.60
C ASP A 285 6.57 -4.71 -12.44
N PHE A 286 7.03 -4.00 -11.39
CA PHE A 286 7.51 -4.66 -10.17
C PHE A 286 6.41 -5.47 -9.48
N VAL A 287 5.22 -4.89 -9.29
CA VAL A 287 4.07 -5.58 -8.68
C VAL A 287 3.69 -6.82 -9.50
N ALA A 288 3.63 -6.71 -10.83
CA ALA A 288 3.36 -7.83 -11.73
C ALA A 288 4.42 -8.95 -11.60
N SER A 289 5.65 -8.61 -11.21
CA SER A 289 6.73 -9.57 -11.00
C SER A 289 6.65 -10.33 -9.67
N LEU A 290 5.76 -9.96 -8.73
CA LEU A 290 5.59 -10.68 -7.47
C LEU A 290 5.09 -12.11 -7.70
N ALA A 291 5.52 -13.06 -6.87
CA ALA A 291 5.25 -14.49 -7.06
C ALA A 291 3.77 -14.81 -7.26
N VAL A 292 2.89 -14.21 -6.44
CA VAL A 292 1.44 -14.38 -6.50
C VAL A 292 0.79 -13.91 -7.80
N LEU A 293 1.44 -13.00 -8.54
CA LEU A 293 0.99 -12.53 -9.84
C LEU A 293 1.60 -13.32 -11.02
N ARG A 294 2.60 -14.17 -10.76
CA ARG A 294 3.30 -15.00 -11.76
C ARG A 294 2.83 -16.45 -11.83
N THR A 295 1.95 -16.91 -10.93
CA THR A 295 1.52 -18.32 -10.91
C THR A 295 0.94 -18.74 -12.28
N ARG A 296 1.61 -19.70 -12.93
CA ARG A 296 1.32 -20.20 -14.29
C ARG A 296 -0.11 -20.71 -14.51
N GLU A 297 -0.86 -20.95 -13.44
CA GLU A 297 -2.28 -21.30 -13.51
C GLU A 297 -3.17 -20.15 -14.03
N PHE A 298 -2.65 -18.92 -14.16
CA PHE A 298 -3.46 -17.72 -14.46
C PHE A 298 -2.85 -16.77 -15.50
N THR A 299 -1.77 -17.18 -16.17
CA THR A 299 -1.32 -16.55 -17.43
C THR A 299 -1.98 -17.27 -18.59
N ASN A 300 -3.17 -16.80 -18.98
CA ASN A 300 -3.73 -17.01 -20.31
C ASN A 300 -3.39 -15.81 -21.18
#